data_AF-H3BZ60-F1
#
_entry.id   AF-H3BZ60-F1
#
_cell.length_a   1.000
_cell.length_b   1.000
_cell.length_c   1.000
_cell.angle_alpha   90.00
_cell.angle_beta   90.00
_cell.angle_gamma   90.00
#
_symmetry.space_group_name_H-M   'P 1'
#
loop_
_entity.id
_entity.type
_entity.pdbx_description
1 polymer ?
#
loop_
_entity_poly.entity_id
_entity_poly.type
_entity_poly.pdbx_seq_one_letter_code
_entity_poly.pdbx_strand_id
1 'polypeptide(L)'
;TDMTFKNKLYDQHLGKTKCFEKPKPAKGKAEGHFSLVHYAGTVDYNITGWLDKNKDPLNDSVVQLYQKSAMKLLAFLYASHASAEAETGGGGKKGGKKKGGSFQTVSALFREN
;
A
#
# COMPACT_ATOMS: atom_id res chain seq x y z
N THR A 1 -4.86 -11.28 2.60
CA THR A 1 -5.46 -11.11 1.26
C THR A 1 -6.44 -9.96 1.29
N ASP A 2 -6.81 -9.41 0.13
CA ASP A 2 -7.80 -8.33 0.08
C ASP A 2 -9.13 -8.75 0.71
N MET A 3 -9.56 -10.01 0.50
CA MET A 3 -10.78 -10.53 1.12
C MET A 3 -10.72 -10.56 2.66
N THR A 4 -9.57 -10.94 3.24
CA THR A 4 -9.42 -10.86 4.70
C THR A 4 -9.38 -9.41 5.20
N PHE A 5 -8.87 -8.47 4.41
CA PHE A 5 -8.89 -7.05 4.74
C PHE A 5 -10.32 -6.49 4.73
N LYS A 6 -11.12 -6.85 3.71
CA LYS A 6 -12.56 -6.57 3.66
C LYS A 6 -13.27 -7.00 4.93
N ASN A 7 -13.08 -8.26 5.33
CA ASN A 7 -13.80 -8.84 6.45
C ASN A 7 -13.45 -8.09 7.74
N LYS A 8 -12.17 -7.76 7.95
CA LYS A 8 -11.74 -6.93 9.09
C LYS A 8 -12.37 -5.52 9.07
N LEU A 9 -12.48 -4.87 7.91
CA LEU A 9 -13.18 -3.58 7.79
C LEU A 9 -14.65 -3.70 8.19
N TYR A 10 -15.32 -4.77 7.73
CA TYR A 10 -16.72 -5.03 8.06
C TYR A 10 -16.91 -5.27 9.56
N ASP A 11 -16.10 -6.14 10.17
CA ASP A 11 -16.18 -6.46 11.60
C ASP A 11 -15.98 -5.20 12.47
N GLN A 12 -15.10 -4.30 12.01
CA GLN A 12 -14.78 -3.08 12.73
C GLN A 12 -15.81 -1.95 12.55
N HIS A 13 -16.39 -1.79 11.36
CA HIS A 13 -17.16 -0.58 11.01
C HIS A 13 -18.63 -0.81 10.69
N LEU A 14 -19.01 -1.98 10.17
CA LEU A 14 -20.39 -2.20 9.74
C LEU A 14 -21.34 -2.14 10.94
N GLY A 15 -22.36 -1.27 10.86
CA GLY A 15 -23.32 -1.05 11.95
C GLY A 15 -22.79 -0.23 13.13
N LYS A 16 -21.48 0.06 13.18
CA LYS A 16 -20.82 0.89 14.20
C LYS A 16 -20.49 2.29 13.70
N THR A 17 -20.23 2.43 12.41
CA THR A 17 -19.84 3.67 11.75
C THR A 17 -20.88 4.04 10.70
N LYS A 18 -21.59 5.16 10.89
CA LYS A 18 -22.72 5.57 10.03
C LYS A 18 -22.33 5.76 8.55
N CYS A 19 -21.09 6.18 8.27
CA CYS A 19 -20.63 6.41 6.90
C CYS A 19 -20.08 5.17 6.18
N PHE A 20 -20.07 4.00 6.82
CA PHE A 20 -19.60 2.74 6.22
C PHE A 20 -20.79 1.84 5.87
N GLU A 21 -21.03 1.63 4.57
CA GLU A 21 -22.19 0.91 4.06
C GLU A 21 -21.82 -0.30 3.20
N LYS A 22 -22.78 -1.22 3.04
CA LYS A 22 -22.70 -2.25 2.00
C LYS A 22 -22.99 -1.61 0.64
N PRO A 23 -22.27 -2.00 -0.43
CA PRO A 23 -22.46 -1.42 -1.75
C PRO A 23 -23.82 -1.81 -2.32
N LYS A 24 -24.45 -0.89 -3.04
CA LYS A 24 -25.72 -1.11 -3.71
C LYS A 24 -25.45 -1.65 -5.11
N PRO A 25 -25.85 -2.89 -5.44
CA PRO A 25 -25.66 -3.41 -6.79
C PRO A 25 -26.38 -2.53 -7.80
N ALA A 26 -25.68 -2.11 -8.85
CA ALA A 26 -26.26 -1.33 -9.93
C ALA A 26 -25.83 -1.92 -11.28
N LYS A 27 -26.79 -2.09 -12.19
CA LYS A 27 -26.56 -2.67 -13.51
C LYS A 27 -25.51 -1.84 -14.27
N GLY A 28 -24.45 -2.48 -14.73
CA GLY A 28 -23.38 -1.84 -15.50
C GLY A 28 -22.29 -1.14 -14.65
N LYS A 29 -22.37 -1.18 -13.31
CA LYS A 29 -21.27 -0.73 -12.44
C LYS A 29 -20.32 -1.88 -12.13
N ALA A 30 -19.05 -1.55 -11.96
CA ALA A 30 -18.04 -2.48 -11.47
C ALA A 30 -18.39 -2.96 -10.06
N GLU A 31 -17.92 -4.17 -9.70
CA GLU A 31 -18.17 -4.78 -8.39
C GLU A 31 -17.62 -3.90 -7.26
N GLY A 32 -18.49 -3.45 -6.36
CA GLY A 32 -18.14 -2.78 -5.12
C GLY A 32 -18.03 -3.78 -3.96
N HIS A 33 -17.08 -3.55 -3.06
CA HIS A 33 -16.87 -4.38 -1.87
C HIS A 33 -17.33 -3.69 -0.58
N PHE A 34 -17.23 -2.36 -0.50
CA PHE A 34 -17.82 -1.52 0.56
C PHE A 34 -18.09 -0.13 -0.02
N SER A 35 -18.90 0.66 0.68
CA SER A 35 -19.17 2.04 0.27
C SER A 35 -18.90 3.01 1.41
N LEU A 36 -18.45 4.21 1.05
CA LEU A 36 -18.32 5.32 1.99
C LEU A 36 -19.26 6.44 1.60
N VAL A 37 -20.01 6.93 2.58
CA VAL A 37 -20.85 8.12 2.45
C VAL A 37 -19.97 9.35 2.70
N HIS A 38 -19.72 10.12 1.65
CA HIS A 38 -18.98 11.36 1.68
C HIS A 38 -19.92 12.55 1.42
N TYR A 39 -19.48 13.79 1.68
CA TYR A 39 -20.36 14.96 1.55
C TYR A 39 -20.92 15.13 0.12
N ALA A 40 -20.15 14.72 -0.89
CA ALA A 40 -20.53 14.80 -2.30
C ALA A 40 -21.35 13.59 -2.79
N GLY A 41 -21.60 12.60 -1.92
CA GLY A 41 -22.32 11.38 -2.25
C GLY A 41 -21.60 10.11 -1.81
N THR A 42 -22.23 8.97 -2.10
CA THR A 42 -21.72 7.63 -1.78
C THR A 42 -20.82 7.11 -2.89
N VAL A 43 -19.65 6.59 -2.52
CA VAL A 43 -18.69 5.98 -3.45
C VAL A 43 -18.53 4.50 -3.11
N ASP A 44 -18.67 3.65 -4.12
CA ASP A 44 -18.43 2.20 -4.01
C ASP A 44 -16.95 1.90 -4.30
N TYR A 45 -16.28 1.21 -3.38
CA TYR A 45 -14.86 0.87 -3.49
C TYR A 45 -14.66 -0.61 -3.83
N ASN A 46 -13.79 -0.87 -4.81
CA ASN A 46 -13.29 -2.20 -5.11
C ASN A 46 -11.90 -2.38 -4.52
N ILE A 47 -11.70 -3.41 -3.70
CA ILE A 47 -10.46 -3.64 -2.94
C ILE A 47 -9.43 -4.52 -3.66
N THR A 48 -9.75 -5.02 -4.85
CA THR A 48 -8.88 -5.98 -5.54
C THR A 48 -7.52 -5.36 -5.85
N GLY A 49 -6.48 -6.05 -5.41
CA GLY A 49 -5.07 -5.66 -5.51
C GLY A 49 -4.67 -4.53 -4.57
N TRP A 50 -5.48 -4.14 -3.58
CA TRP A 50 -5.14 -3.04 -2.67
C TRP A 50 -3.91 -3.36 -1.82
N LEU A 51 -3.81 -4.58 -1.29
CA LEU A 51 -2.64 -4.93 -0.46
C LEU A 51 -1.34 -4.86 -1.27
N ASP A 52 -1.34 -5.29 -2.53
CA ASP A 52 -0.15 -5.25 -3.36
C ASP A 52 0.16 -3.82 -3.83
N LYS A 53 -0.86 -3.06 -4.26
CA LYS A 53 -0.70 -1.63 -4.59
C LYS A 53 -0.17 -0.81 -3.41
N ASN A 54 -0.52 -1.19 -2.17
CA ASN A 54 -0.08 -0.47 -0.97
C ASN A 54 1.33 -0.88 -0.50
N LYS A 55 1.91 -1.97 -1.03
CA LYS A 55 3.30 -2.40 -0.78
C LYS A 55 4.29 -1.82 -1.77
N ASP A 56 3.82 -1.40 -2.95
CA ASP A 56 4.66 -0.94 -4.06
C ASP A 56 5.79 -1.93 -4.45
N PRO A 57 5.44 -3.17 -4.83
CA PRO A 57 6.45 -4.20 -5.11
C PRO A 57 7.26 -3.84 -6.37
N LEU A 58 8.56 -3.58 -6.21
CA LEU A 58 9.51 -3.49 -7.31
C LEU A 58 10.29 -4.80 -7.47
N ASN A 59 10.80 -5.05 -8.67
CA ASN A 59 11.69 -6.18 -8.92
C ASN A 59 13.12 -5.83 -8.45
N ASP A 60 13.64 -6.57 -7.47
CA ASP A 60 14.93 -6.25 -6.85
C ASP A 60 16.11 -6.30 -7.81
N SER A 61 16.13 -7.26 -8.73
CA SER A 61 17.20 -7.36 -9.73
C SER A 61 17.21 -6.13 -10.65
N VAL A 62 16.04 -5.62 -11.02
CA VAL A 62 15.91 -4.42 -11.84
C VAL A 62 16.31 -3.18 -11.05
N VAL A 63 15.91 -3.06 -9.79
CA VAL A 63 16.32 -1.97 -8.90
C VAL A 63 17.84 -1.93 -8.75
N GLN A 64 18.48 -3.08 -8.47
CA GLN A 64 19.93 -3.19 -8.35
C GLN A 64 20.66 -2.81 -9.65
N LEU A 65 20.09 -3.16 -10.81
CA LEU A 65 20.63 -2.77 -12.11
C LEU A 65 20.59 -1.25 -12.27
N TYR A 66 19.47 -0.61 -11.93
CA TYR A 66 19.31 0.85 -12.05
C TYR A 66 20.21 1.62 -11.07
N GLN A 67 20.42 1.11 -9.86
CA GLN A 67 21.37 1.67 -8.90
C GLN A 67 22.82 1.69 -9.41
N LYS A 68 23.18 0.75 -10.28
CA LYS A 68 24.52 0.63 -10.89
C LYS A 68 24.58 1.19 -12.32
N SER A 69 23.54 1.90 -12.76
CA SER A 69 23.49 2.44 -14.11
C SER A 69 24.61 3.46 -14.36
N ALA A 70 25.18 3.44 -15.57
CA ALA A 70 26.11 4.46 -16.04
C ALA A 70 25.44 5.84 -16.21
N MET A 71 24.10 5.88 -16.34
CA MET A 71 23.32 7.12 -16.35
C MET A 71 23.15 7.64 -14.94
N LYS A 72 23.92 8.67 -14.56
CA LYS A 72 23.95 9.23 -13.20
C LYS A 72 22.56 9.58 -12.65
N LEU A 73 21.66 10.13 -13.48
CA LEU A 73 20.30 10.46 -13.05
C LEU A 73 19.50 9.22 -12.65
N LEU A 74 19.60 8.13 -13.42
CA LEU A 74 18.88 6.90 -13.13
C LEU A 74 19.39 6.24 -11.84
N ALA A 75 20.70 6.18 -11.65
CA ALA A 75 21.30 5.69 -10.41
C ALA A 75 20.88 6.53 -9.20
N PHE A 76 20.81 7.85 -9.36
CA PHE A 76 20.38 8.77 -8.31
C PHE A 76 18.92 8.52 -7.87
N LEU A 77 18.00 8.31 -8.81
CA LEU A 77 16.58 8.09 -8.50
C LEU A 77 16.32 6.82 -7.67
N TYR A 78 17.16 5.79 -7.84
CA TYR A 78 17.00 4.50 -7.14
C TYR A 78 17.93 4.34 -5.93
N ALA A 79 18.68 5.38 -5.54
CA ALA A 79 19.67 5.31 -4.47
C ALA A 79 19.08 4.99 -3.09
N SER A 80 17.85 5.44 -2.80
CA SER A 80 17.18 5.23 -1.51
C SER A 80 16.39 3.92 -1.41
N HIS A 81 16.09 3.27 -2.54
CA HIS A 81 15.24 2.07 -2.59
C HIS A 81 15.90 0.84 -1.92
N ALA A 82 17.22 0.87 -1.66
CA ALA A 82 17.95 -0.20 -0.98
C ALA A 82 17.58 -0.37 0.52
N SER A 83 16.87 0.59 1.12
CA SER A 83 16.61 0.58 2.57
C SER A 83 15.33 -0.17 3.00
N ALA A 84 14.47 -0.54 2.04
CA ALA A 84 13.17 -1.17 2.34
C ALA A 84 13.26 -2.68 2.64
N GLU A 85 14.34 -3.35 2.22
CA GLU A 85 14.46 -4.81 2.24
C GLU A 85 15.37 -5.37 3.34
N ALA A 86 16.09 -4.54 4.09
CA ALA A 86 16.95 -5.04 5.17
C ALA A 86 16.17 -5.71 6.32
N GLU A 87 14.82 -5.68 6.30
CA GLU A 87 13.97 -6.24 7.36
C GLU A 87 13.29 -7.57 7.01
N THR A 88 13.37 -8.08 5.78
CA THR A 88 12.70 -9.33 5.38
C THR A 88 13.60 -10.58 5.38
N GLY A 89 14.93 -10.41 5.40
CA GLY A 89 15.90 -11.50 5.43
C GLY A 89 16.78 -11.46 6.68
N GLY A 90 16.68 -12.46 7.54
CA GLY A 90 17.45 -12.51 8.80
C GLY A 90 18.98 -12.46 8.62
N GLY A 91 19.64 -11.81 9.58
CA GLY A 91 21.05 -12.02 9.93
C GLY A 91 22.07 -11.11 9.26
N GLY A 92 22.52 -10.06 9.96
CA GLY A 92 23.73 -9.34 9.56
C GLY A 92 23.97 -8.00 10.26
N LYS A 93 24.82 -8.00 11.29
CA LYS A 93 25.46 -6.80 11.85
C LYS A 93 26.30 -6.08 10.78
N LYS A 94 26.00 -4.81 10.47
CA LYS A 94 26.98 -3.70 10.40
C LYS A 94 26.34 -2.38 9.94
N GLY A 95 26.67 -1.29 10.65
CA GLY A 95 26.66 0.08 10.13
C GLY A 95 25.42 0.89 10.45
N GLY A 96 25.54 1.88 11.32
CA GLY A 96 24.41 2.64 11.86
C GLY A 96 23.80 3.66 10.89
N LYS A 97 22.47 3.62 10.79
CA LYS A 97 21.59 4.79 10.67
C LYS A 97 20.19 4.35 11.12
N LYS A 98 19.64 5.07 12.10
CA LYS A 98 18.33 4.96 12.77
C LYS A 98 17.48 3.70 12.43
N LYS A 99 17.49 2.73 13.34
CA LYS A 99 16.42 1.73 13.50
C LYS A 99 15.10 2.46 13.78
N GLY A 100 14.09 2.26 12.97
CA GLY A 100 12.74 2.78 13.22
C GLY A 100 12.04 3.27 11.96
N GLY A 101 11.90 2.40 10.96
CA GLY A 101 11.02 2.64 9.82
C GLY A 101 10.24 1.37 9.60
N SER A 102 9.18 1.16 10.38
CA SER A 102 8.20 0.10 10.11
C SER A 102 7.87 0.11 8.63
N PHE A 103 7.89 -1.05 7.96
CA PHE A 103 7.47 -1.24 6.56
C PHE A 103 6.52 -0.13 6.10
N GLN A 104 7.05 0.90 5.45
CA GLN A 104 6.27 2.10 5.13
C GLN A 104 5.37 1.75 3.96
N THR A 105 4.09 1.54 4.25
CA THR A 105 3.08 1.38 3.20
C THR A 105 2.90 2.68 2.44
N VAL A 106 2.51 2.62 1.16
CA VAL A 106 2.21 3.80 0.33
C VAL A 106 1.24 4.73 1.06
N SER A 107 0.15 4.18 1.61
CA SER A 107 -0.84 4.95 2.39
C SER A 107 -0.29 5.59 3.69
N ALA A 108 0.82 5.12 4.25
CA ALA A 108 1.46 5.78 5.38
C ALA A 108 2.14 7.09 4.95
N LEU A 109 2.91 7.06 3.86
CA LEU A 109 3.58 8.24 3.30
C LEU A 109 2.57 9.33 2.87
N PHE A 110 1.46 8.93 2.25
CA PHE A 110 0.42 9.88 1.83
C PHE A 110 -0.34 10.53 2.99
N ARG A 111 -0.31 9.95 4.21
CA ARG A 111 -0.95 10.57 5.39
C ARG A 111 -0.05 11.58 6.11
N GLU A 112 1.26 11.52 5.89
CA GLU A 112 2.23 12.40 6.52
C GLU A 112 2.42 13.74 5.77
N ASN A 113 1.89 13.85 4.54
CA ASN A 113 1.86 15.08 3.73
C ASN A 113 0.56 15.86 3.94
#